data_AF-A0A2U9IPU1-F1
#
_entry.id   AF-A0A2U9IPU1-F1
#
_cell.length_a   1.000
_cell.length_b   1.000
_cell.length_c   1.000
_cell.angle_alpha   90.00
_cell.angle_beta   90.00
_cell.angle_gamma   90.00
#
_symmetry.space_group_name_H-M   'P 1'
#
loop_
_entity.id
_entity.type
_entity.pdbx_description
1 polymer ?
#
loop_
_entity_poly.entity_id
_entity_poly.type
_entity_poly.pdbx_seq_one_letter_code
_entity_poly.pdbx_strand_id
1 'polypeptide(L)'
;MTLKVRNEALYGVGVLSYIVSLIPFVGINLLKAIILIPILAYNLPIMEYLQPKAMVLKLGKKEILLAVIAAIPYIFLIINYFIIIPAFLLLLTFFLYYKKNTMMGTVVGTTFVASLSTVWSYFVHASFVPAIFWTFYIFSGAIFVEYKIPHRKLKKNYVIINWILVLIILTIISIKFNSYLLLLTLIEPSLRFLLPGEKLKSMKELPALGRKGAKRDMLFVVLLAALSVVSLYV
;
A
#
# COMPACT_ATOMS: atom_id res chain seq x y z
N MET A 1 -16.78 22.41 -17.43
CA MET A 1 -16.35 21.04 -17.09
C MET A 1 -15.30 21.15 -15.98
N THR A 2 -15.68 20.95 -14.72
CA THR A 2 -14.71 21.01 -13.61
C THR A 2 -13.86 19.75 -13.67
N LEU A 3 -12.61 19.88 -14.13
CA LEU A 3 -11.61 18.81 -14.08
C LEU A 3 -11.46 18.39 -12.62
N LYS A 4 -12.10 17.27 -12.26
CA LYS A 4 -11.99 16.67 -10.95
C LYS A 4 -10.52 16.26 -10.77
N VAL A 5 -9.84 16.87 -9.80
CA VAL A 5 -8.45 16.54 -9.48
C VAL A 5 -8.41 15.05 -9.12
N ARG A 6 -7.71 14.26 -9.94
CA ARG A 6 -7.58 12.81 -9.75
C ARG A 6 -6.81 12.52 -8.47
N ASN A 7 -7.16 11.45 -7.76
CA ASN A 7 -6.39 11.00 -6.60
C ASN A 7 -5.08 10.32 -7.04
N GLU A 8 -4.11 11.11 -7.48
CA GLU A 8 -2.81 10.64 -8.00
C GLU A 8 -2.09 9.67 -7.03
N ALA A 9 -2.24 9.86 -5.72
CA ALA A 9 -1.65 8.99 -4.71
C ALA A 9 -2.26 7.57 -4.74
N LEU A 10 -3.58 7.45 -4.88
CA LEU A 10 -4.26 6.16 -5.01
C LEU A 10 -3.81 5.42 -6.27
N TYR A 11 -3.75 6.11 -7.41
CA TYR A 11 -3.26 5.50 -8.65
C TYR A 11 -1.80 5.08 -8.55
N GLY A 12 -0.94 5.93 -7.95
CA GLY A 12 0.47 5.60 -7.73
C GLY A 12 0.66 4.35 -6.88
N VAL A 13 0.01 4.28 -5.72
CA VAL A 13 0.08 3.08 -4.85
C VAL A 13 -0.52 1.87 -5.56
N GLY A 14 -1.65 2.01 -6.25
CA GLY A 14 -2.28 0.91 -6.99
C GLY A 14 -1.39 0.31 -8.08
N VAL A 15 -0.81 1.17 -8.93
CA VAL A 15 0.09 0.74 -10.01
C VAL A 15 1.39 0.13 -9.46
N LEU A 16 2.00 0.74 -8.44
CA LEU A 16 3.19 0.18 -7.80
C LEU A 16 2.88 -1.15 -7.12
N SER A 17 1.71 -1.31 -6.52
CA SER A 17 1.27 -2.59 -5.92
C SER A 17 1.12 -3.69 -6.98
N TYR A 18 0.67 -3.35 -8.18
CA TYR A 18 0.64 -4.28 -9.30
C TYR A 18 2.06 -4.68 -9.71
N ILE A 19 2.97 -3.71 -9.90
CA ILE A 19 4.37 -3.99 -10.25
C ILE A 19 5.04 -4.87 -9.19
N VAL A 20 4.88 -4.52 -7.91
CA VAL A 20 5.42 -5.31 -6.80
C VAL A 20 4.89 -6.73 -6.80
N SER A 21 3.63 -6.94 -7.18
CA SER A 21 3.05 -8.28 -7.22
C SER A 21 3.67 -9.20 -8.27
N LEU A 22 4.44 -8.65 -9.20
CA LEU A 22 5.14 -9.41 -10.24
C LEU A 22 6.60 -9.71 -9.87
N ILE A 23 7.16 -9.09 -8.82
CA ILE A 23 8.56 -9.30 -8.40
C ILE A 23 8.75 -10.74 -7.88
N PRO A 24 9.81 -11.48 -8.27
CA PRO A 24 11.03 -11.07 -8.99
C PRO A 24 10.97 -11.14 -10.52
N PHE A 25 9.78 -11.21 -11.11
CA PHE A 25 9.52 -11.35 -12.56
C PHE A 25 9.97 -12.67 -13.19
N VAL A 26 10.49 -13.60 -12.40
CA VAL A 26 10.91 -14.93 -12.83
C VAL A 26 9.84 -15.95 -12.45
N GLY A 27 9.47 -16.82 -13.39
CA GLY A 27 8.48 -17.89 -13.15
C GLY A 27 7.02 -17.41 -13.03
N ILE A 28 6.75 -16.13 -13.34
CA ILE A 28 5.40 -15.58 -13.28
C ILE A 28 4.51 -16.09 -14.42
N ASN A 29 3.23 -16.31 -14.12
CA ASN A 29 2.24 -16.63 -15.15
C ASN A 29 1.80 -15.34 -15.87
N LEU A 30 2.34 -15.15 -17.08
CA LEU A 30 2.09 -13.95 -17.89
C LEU A 30 0.61 -13.73 -18.23
N LEU A 31 -0.14 -14.79 -18.54
CA LEU A 31 -1.57 -14.68 -18.83
C LEU A 31 -2.34 -14.13 -17.63
N LYS A 32 -2.06 -14.64 -16.43
CA LYS A 32 -2.65 -14.14 -15.19
C LYS A 32 -2.21 -12.71 -14.87
N ALA A 33 -0.95 -12.36 -15.13
CA ALA A 33 -0.44 -11.00 -14.95
C ALA A 33 -1.13 -9.98 -15.88
N ILE A 34 -1.48 -10.38 -17.11
CA ILE A 34 -2.24 -9.55 -18.06
C ILE A 34 -3.69 -9.37 -17.58
N ILE A 35 -4.33 -10.42 -17.06
CA ILE A 35 -5.71 -10.36 -16.52
C ILE A 35 -5.84 -9.35 -15.36
N LEU A 36 -4.77 -9.15 -14.58
CA LEU A 36 -4.77 -8.16 -13.49
C LEU A 36 -4.84 -6.70 -13.97
N ILE A 37 -4.40 -6.40 -15.20
CA ILE A 37 -4.41 -5.04 -15.76
C ILE A 37 -5.83 -4.48 -15.88
N PRO A 38 -6.79 -5.14 -16.56
CA PRO A 38 -8.17 -4.66 -16.62
C PRO A 38 -8.79 -4.59 -15.22
N ILE A 39 -8.48 -5.56 -14.33
CA ILE A 39 -8.94 -5.56 -12.93
C ILE A 39 -8.51 -4.27 -12.22
N LEU A 40 -7.22 -3.91 -12.32
CA LEU A 40 -6.70 -2.68 -11.75
C LEU A 40 -7.33 -1.44 -12.39
N ALA A 41 -7.45 -1.43 -13.71
CA ALA A 41 -7.94 -0.29 -14.49
C ALA A 41 -9.38 0.08 -14.13
N TYR A 42 -10.23 -0.89 -13.79
CA TYR A 42 -11.60 -0.62 -13.38
C TYR A 42 -11.75 -0.45 -11.86
N ASN A 43 -10.92 -1.12 -11.03
CA ASN A 43 -10.98 -0.99 -9.57
C ASN A 43 -10.53 0.38 -9.06
N LEU A 44 -9.45 0.95 -9.60
CA LEU A 44 -8.93 2.24 -9.12
C LEU A 44 -9.94 3.39 -9.26
N PRO A 45 -10.64 3.56 -10.39
CA PRO A 45 -11.71 4.55 -10.51
C PRO A 45 -12.87 4.33 -9.53
N ILE A 46 -13.26 3.06 -9.31
CA ILE A 46 -14.31 2.73 -8.34
C ILE A 46 -13.86 3.12 -6.93
N MET A 47 -12.65 2.77 -6.53
CA MET A 47 -12.08 3.14 -5.23
C MET A 47 -11.99 4.65 -5.05
N GLU A 48 -11.55 5.39 -6.08
CA GLU A 48 -11.51 6.86 -6.07
C GLU A 48 -12.90 7.46 -5.85
N TYR A 49 -13.94 6.89 -6.48
CA TYR A 49 -15.31 7.33 -6.31
C TYR A 49 -15.87 6.99 -4.91
N LEU A 50 -15.57 5.80 -4.41
CA LEU A 50 -16.10 5.29 -3.14
C LEU A 50 -15.42 5.92 -1.92
N GLN A 51 -14.11 6.21 -1.99
CA GLN A 51 -13.31 6.69 -0.87
C GLN A 51 -13.93 7.88 -0.11
N PRO A 52 -14.28 9.02 -0.74
CA PRO A 52 -14.85 10.16 -0.01
C PRO A 52 -16.20 9.82 0.63
N LYS A 53 -17.00 8.93 0.03
CA LYS A 53 -18.31 8.51 0.54
C LYS A 53 -18.20 7.53 1.70
N ALA A 54 -17.24 6.61 1.61
CA ALA A 54 -16.89 5.69 2.68
C ALA A 54 -16.38 6.44 3.91
N MET A 55 -15.55 7.48 3.72
CA MET A 55 -15.00 8.30 4.80
C MET A 55 -16.06 9.06 5.60
N VAL A 56 -17.19 9.42 4.98
CA VAL A 56 -18.34 10.05 5.63
C VAL A 56 -19.50 9.08 5.91
N LEU A 57 -19.30 7.78 5.68
CA LEU A 57 -20.30 6.71 5.85
C LEU A 57 -21.62 6.94 5.10
N LYS A 58 -21.58 7.67 3.97
CA LYS A 58 -22.75 7.92 3.10
C LYS A 58 -22.73 6.97 1.90
N LEU A 59 -22.82 5.67 2.17
CA LEU A 59 -22.91 4.64 1.13
C LEU A 59 -24.38 4.31 0.84
N GLY A 60 -24.86 4.67 -0.34
CA GLY A 60 -26.18 4.26 -0.83
C GLY A 60 -26.12 2.93 -1.58
N LYS A 61 -27.26 2.53 -2.15
CA LYS A 61 -27.37 1.30 -2.95
C LYS A 61 -26.39 1.25 -4.12
N LYS A 62 -26.18 2.40 -4.79
CA LYS A 62 -25.24 2.53 -5.91
C LYS A 62 -23.79 2.28 -5.46
N GLU A 63 -23.39 2.84 -4.33
CA GLU A 63 -22.04 2.66 -3.79
C GLU A 63 -21.80 1.22 -3.37
N ILE A 64 -22.79 0.58 -2.74
CA ILE A 64 -22.72 -0.84 -2.40
C ILE A 64 -22.57 -1.69 -3.66
N LEU A 65 -23.38 -1.43 -4.70
CA LEU A 65 -23.26 -2.14 -5.99
C LEU A 65 -21.86 -1.98 -6.60
N LEU A 66 -21.30 -0.77 -6.61
CA LEU A 66 -19.94 -0.54 -7.11
C LEU A 66 -18.89 -1.28 -6.28
N ALA A 67 -19.04 -1.31 -4.96
CA ALA A 67 -18.14 -2.07 -4.08
C ALA A 67 -18.21 -3.58 -4.35
N VAL A 68 -19.41 -4.12 -4.58
CA VAL A 68 -19.61 -5.52 -4.97
C VAL A 68 -18.93 -5.80 -6.31
N ILE A 69 -19.14 -4.96 -7.32
CA ILE A 69 -18.49 -5.10 -8.64
C ILE A 69 -16.96 -5.07 -8.50
N ALA A 70 -16.41 -4.20 -7.66
CA ALA A 70 -14.97 -4.16 -7.39
C ALA A 70 -14.45 -5.43 -6.69
N ALA A 71 -15.28 -6.08 -5.88
CA ALA A 71 -14.93 -7.31 -5.19
C ALA A 71 -14.98 -8.56 -6.10
N ILE A 72 -15.75 -8.56 -7.19
CA ILE A 72 -15.99 -9.74 -8.04
C ILE A 72 -14.71 -10.47 -8.48
N PRO A 73 -13.65 -9.82 -9.01
CA PRO A 73 -12.47 -10.53 -9.45
C PRO A 73 -11.79 -11.22 -8.28
N TYR A 74 -11.79 -10.59 -7.11
CA TYR A 74 -11.22 -11.17 -5.92
C TYR A 74 -11.98 -12.41 -5.48
N ILE A 75 -13.28 -12.53 -5.78
CA ILE A 75 -14.06 -13.77 -5.55
C ILE A 75 -13.51 -14.96 -6.34
N PHE A 76 -13.03 -14.73 -7.56
CA PHE A 76 -12.38 -15.79 -8.34
C PHE A 76 -10.92 -16.02 -7.92
N LEU A 77 -10.37 -15.14 -7.08
CA LEU A 77 -9.05 -15.26 -6.45
C LEU A 77 -9.14 -15.82 -5.00
N ILE A 78 -10.35 -16.05 -4.46
CA ILE A 78 -10.66 -16.21 -3.01
C ILE A 78 -10.05 -17.46 -2.36
N ILE A 79 -9.67 -18.50 -3.09
CA ILE A 79 -9.18 -19.76 -2.47
C ILE A 79 -7.72 -19.59 -2.04
N ASN A 80 -7.48 -18.64 -1.14
CA ASN A 80 -6.17 -18.30 -0.64
C ASN A 80 -6.20 -17.50 0.67
N TYR A 81 -5.45 -17.96 1.67
CA TYR A 81 -5.26 -17.29 2.95
C TYR A 81 -4.73 -15.85 2.84
N PHE A 82 -4.05 -15.48 1.75
CA PHE A 82 -3.57 -14.11 1.55
C PHE A 82 -4.68 -13.06 1.44
N ILE A 83 -5.94 -13.45 1.12
CA ILE A 83 -7.07 -12.50 1.06
C ILE A 83 -7.53 -12.00 2.44
N ILE A 84 -7.18 -12.72 3.51
CA ILE A 84 -7.55 -12.38 4.89
C ILE A 84 -6.98 -11.01 5.26
N ILE A 85 -5.75 -10.70 4.83
CA ILE A 85 -5.07 -9.45 5.17
C ILE A 85 -5.77 -8.23 4.52
N PRO A 86 -5.97 -8.16 3.19
CA PRO A 86 -6.74 -7.08 2.59
C PRO A 86 -8.17 -6.97 3.13
N ALA A 87 -8.87 -8.10 3.34
CA ALA A 87 -10.22 -8.08 3.88
C ALA A 87 -10.27 -7.48 5.30
N PHE A 88 -9.35 -7.90 6.18
CA PHE A 88 -9.23 -7.35 7.52
C PHE A 88 -8.92 -5.84 7.49
N LEU A 89 -7.98 -5.40 6.65
CA LEU A 89 -7.63 -3.98 6.53
C LEU A 89 -8.80 -3.15 5.98
N LEU A 90 -9.57 -3.68 5.03
CA LEU A 90 -10.76 -3.03 4.51
C LEU A 90 -11.83 -2.86 5.62
N LEU A 91 -12.13 -3.93 6.36
CA LEU A 91 -13.09 -3.89 7.47
C LEU A 91 -12.62 -2.94 8.58
N LEU A 92 -11.34 -2.96 8.92
CA LEU A 92 -10.73 -2.06 9.91
C LEU A 92 -10.82 -0.60 9.45
N THR A 93 -10.65 -0.33 8.15
CA THR A 93 -10.82 1.00 7.57
C THR A 93 -12.24 1.53 7.80
N PHE A 94 -13.26 0.71 7.48
CA PHE A 94 -14.66 1.08 7.73
C PHE A 94 -14.95 1.27 9.22
N PHE A 95 -14.43 0.39 10.09
CA PHE A 95 -14.58 0.52 11.54
C PHE A 95 -13.97 1.83 12.07
N LEU A 96 -12.80 2.23 11.56
CA LEU A 96 -12.15 3.49 11.96
C LEU A 96 -12.94 4.71 11.49
N TYR A 97 -13.49 4.68 10.27
CA TYR A 97 -14.40 5.73 9.80
C TYR A 97 -15.69 5.78 10.63
N TYR A 98 -16.25 4.63 11.02
CA TYR A 98 -17.37 4.56 11.97
C TYR A 98 -17.05 5.21 13.31
N LYS A 99 -15.85 4.98 13.85
CA LYS A 99 -15.36 5.62 15.08
C LYS A 99 -14.90 7.08 14.88
N LYS A 100 -15.16 7.70 13.72
CA LYS A 100 -14.73 9.06 13.36
C LYS A 100 -13.20 9.26 13.41
N ASN A 101 -12.42 8.19 13.39
CA ASN A 101 -10.96 8.22 13.32
C ASN A 101 -10.51 8.23 11.85
N THR A 102 -10.79 9.35 11.17
CA THR A 102 -10.53 9.52 9.74
C THR A 102 -9.05 9.42 9.38
N MET A 103 -8.16 9.89 10.26
CA MET A 103 -6.71 9.82 10.08
C MET A 103 -6.25 8.36 9.96
N MET A 104 -6.56 7.52 10.96
CA MET A 104 -6.15 6.11 10.91
C MET A 104 -6.91 5.33 9.84
N GLY A 105 -8.17 5.69 9.57
CA GLY A 105 -8.91 5.10 8.45
C GLY A 105 -8.21 5.33 7.12
N THR A 106 -7.64 6.52 6.86
CA THR A 106 -6.84 6.78 5.64
C THR A 106 -5.55 5.97 5.61
N VAL A 107 -4.86 5.84 6.75
CA VAL A 107 -3.63 5.02 6.85
C VAL A 107 -3.92 3.56 6.51
N VAL A 108 -4.92 2.97 7.17
CA VAL A 108 -5.30 1.57 6.96
C VAL A 108 -5.86 1.36 5.55
N GLY A 109 -6.66 2.31 5.04
CA GLY A 109 -7.21 2.24 3.69
C GLY A 109 -6.14 2.29 2.59
N THR A 110 -5.09 3.08 2.78
CA THR A 110 -3.93 3.09 1.85
C THR A 110 -3.14 1.79 1.95
N THR A 111 -2.98 1.26 3.16
CA THR A 111 -2.33 -0.03 3.41
C THR A 111 -3.11 -1.19 2.80
N PHE A 112 -4.45 -1.12 2.80
CA PHE A 112 -5.32 -2.06 2.11
C PHE A 112 -5.01 -2.12 0.60
N VAL A 113 -4.87 -0.97 -0.07
CA VAL A 113 -4.51 -0.95 -1.51
C VAL A 113 -3.17 -1.67 -1.73
N ALA A 114 -2.17 -1.39 -0.88
CA ALA A 114 -0.86 -2.02 -0.97
C ALA A 114 -0.93 -3.53 -0.72
N SER A 115 -1.73 -3.98 0.24
CA SER A 115 -1.83 -5.41 0.60
C SER A 115 -2.47 -6.26 -0.49
N LEU A 116 -3.23 -5.68 -1.43
CA LEU A 116 -3.72 -6.40 -2.61
C LEU A 116 -2.57 -7.02 -3.43
N SER A 117 -1.37 -6.44 -3.38
CA SER A 117 -0.18 -7.01 -4.02
C SER A 117 0.12 -8.44 -3.55
N THR A 118 -0.21 -8.81 -2.32
CA THR A 118 0.00 -10.19 -1.79
C THR A 118 -0.92 -11.21 -2.46
N VAL A 119 -2.19 -10.84 -2.65
CA VAL A 119 -3.20 -11.66 -3.36
C VAL A 119 -2.81 -11.80 -4.83
N TRP A 120 -2.40 -10.70 -5.45
CA TRP A 120 -1.95 -10.68 -6.85
C TRP A 120 -0.68 -11.51 -7.05
N SER A 121 0.30 -11.41 -6.14
CA SER A 121 1.55 -12.18 -6.22
C SER A 121 1.27 -13.67 -6.24
N TYR A 122 0.41 -14.13 -5.34
CA TYR A 122 0.00 -15.53 -5.32
C TYR A 122 -0.73 -15.93 -6.60
N PHE A 123 -1.66 -15.11 -7.09
CA PHE A 123 -2.43 -15.42 -8.29
C PHE A 123 -1.51 -15.67 -9.49
N VAL A 124 -0.49 -14.83 -9.68
CA VAL A 124 0.47 -14.94 -10.79
C VAL A 124 1.62 -15.89 -10.51
N HIS A 125 1.62 -16.61 -9.39
CA HIS A 125 2.69 -17.51 -8.93
C HIS A 125 4.04 -16.81 -8.67
N ALA A 126 4.04 -15.51 -8.37
CA ALA A 126 5.21 -14.79 -7.89
C ALA A 126 5.45 -15.01 -6.39
N SER A 127 6.65 -14.65 -5.92
CA SER A 127 6.93 -14.60 -4.49
C SER A 127 6.09 -13.52 -3.82
N PHE A 128 5.44 -13.85 -2.70
CA PHE A 128 4.67 -12.88 -1.93
C PHE A 128 5.53 -12.05 -0.96
N VAL A 129 6.81 -12.38 -0.76
CA VAL A 129 7.69 -11.68 0.19
C VAL A 129 7.88 -10.20 -0.18
N PRO A 130 8.15 -9.83 -1.46
CA PRO A 130 8.19 -8.42 -1.88
C PRO A 130 6.89 -7.66 -1.57
N ALA A 131 5.73 -8.31 -1.77
CA ALA A 131 4.43 -7.73 -1.46
C ALA A 131 4.24 -7.44 0.04
N ILE A 132 4.78 -8.28 0.93
CA ILE A 132 4.78 -8.02 2.37
C ILE A 132 5.65 -6.79 2.70
N PHE A 133 6.86 -6.71 2.14
CA PHE A 133 7.76 -5.56 2.31
C PHE A 133 7.08 -4.26 1.88
N TRP A 134 6.46 -4.27 0.70
CA TRP A 134 5.70 -3.15 0.17
C TRP A 134 4.53 -2.74 1.06
N THR A 135 3.76 -3.71 1.57
CA THR A 135 2.62 -3.45 2.45
C THR A 135 3.05 -2.73 3.72
N PHE A 136 4.10 -3.20 4.38
CA PHE A 136 4.62 -2.55 5.59
C PHE A 136 5.30 -1.22 5.31
N TYR A 137 6.01 -1.09 4.20
CA TYR A 137 6.59 0.18 3.75
C TYR A 137 5.50 1.24 3.55
N ILE A 138 4.41 0.91 2.86
CA ILE A 138 3.27 1.82 2.65
C ILE A 138 2.56 2.15 3.97
N PHE A 139 2.41 1.18 4.87
CA PHE A 139 1.83 1.43 6.19
C PHE A 139 2.62 2.51 6.96
N SER A 140 3.94 2.34 7.08
CA SER A 140 4.80 3.35 7.72
C SER A 140 4.84 4.67 6.96
N GLY A 141 4.83 4.61 5.61
CA GLY A 141 4.76 5.78 4.75
C GLY A 141 3.48 6.60 4.99
N ALA A 142 2.33 5.94 5.12
CA ALA A 142 1.05 6.61 5.38
C ALA A 142 1.03 7.26 6.78
N ILE A 143 1.56 6.59 7.81
CA ILE A 143 1.73 7.17 9.16
C ILE A 143 2.65 8.39 9.12
N PHE A 144 3.77 8.30 8.38
CA PHE A 144 4.69 9.41 8.19
C PHE A 144 4.01 10.62 7.52
N VAL A 145 3.19 10.41 6.49
CA VAL A 145 2.46 11.48 5.82
C VAL A 145 1.46 12.13 6.78
N GLU A 146 0.67 11.36 7.52
CA GLU A 146 -0.27 11.91 8.51
C GLU A 146 0.45 12.65 9.65
N TYR A 147 1.66 12.21 10.03
CA TYR A 147 2.52 12.96 10.97
C TYR A 147 2.92 14.32 10.43
N LYS A 148 3.29 14.40 9.14
CA LYS A 148 3.79 15.62 8.51
C LYS A 148 2.74 16.72 8.36
N ILE A 149 1.45 16.39 8.37
CA ILE A 149 0.36 17.36 8.23
C ILE A 149 0.31 18.28 9.47
N PRO A 150 0.35 19.62 9.29
CA PRO A 150 0.52 20.57 10.41
C PRO A 150 -0.54 20.44 11.51
N HIS A 151 -1.81 20.26 11.13
CA HIS A 151 -2.94 20.26 12.05
C HIS A 151 -3.23 18.90 12.71
N ARG A 152 -2.52 17.83 12.32
CA ARG A 152 -2.73 16.49 12.91
C ARG A 152 -2.05 16.38 14.26
N LYS A 153 -2.74 15.81 15.25
CA LYS A 153 -2.20 15.56 16.60
C LYS A 153 -1.36 14.28 16.70
N LEU A 154 -0.62 13.92 15.64
CA LEU A 154 0.30 12.78 15.65
C LEU A 154 1.71 13.26 16.05
N LYS A 155 2.36 12.55 16.99
CA LYS A 155 3.73 12.86 17.45
C LYS A 155 4.77 12.09 16.63
N LYS A 156 6.00 12.62 16.54
CA LYS A 156 7.12 11.99 15.82
C LYS A 156 7.40 10.56 16.30
N ASN A 157 7.25 10.32 17.60
CA ASN A 157 7.53 9.02 18.22
C ASN A 157 6.63 7.90 17.66
N TYR A 158 5.41 8.20 17.22
CA TYR A 158 4.55 7.18 16.61
C TYR A 158 5.14 6.66 15.29
N VAL A 159 5.75 7.53 14.48
CA VAL A 159 6.44 7.13 13.24
C VAL A 159 7.64 6.24 13.56
N ILE A 160 8.46 6.67 14.53
CA ILE A 160 9.69 5.97 14.92
C ILE A 160 9.36 4.59 15.49
N ILE A 161 8.45 4.51 16.47
CA ILE A 161 8.05 3.24 17.09
C ILE A 161 7.41 2.31 16.06
N ASN A 162 6.54 2.84 15.19
CA ASN A 162 5.95 2.05 14.11
C ASN A 162 7.02 1.46 13.20
N TRP A 163 8.01 2.26 12.79
CA TRP A 163 9.08 1.79 11.92
C TRP A 163 9.95 0.72 12.60
N ILE A 164 10.28 0.88 13.89
CA ILE A 164 11.02 -0.14 14.64
C ILE A 164 10.25 -1.46 14.67
N LEU A 165 8.94 -1.42 14.92
CA LEU A 165 8.11 -2.63 14.89
C LEU A 165 8.08 -3.26 13.48
N VAL A 166 7.98 -2.44 12.43
CA VAL A 166 8.06 -2.92 11.04
C VAL A 166 9.41 -3.56 10.73
N LEU A 167 10.52 -2.96 11.15
CA LEU A 167 11.85 -3.53 10.98
C LEU A 167 11.98 -4.90 11.65
N ILE A 168 11.49 -5.04 12.88
CA ILE A 168 11.51 -6.31 13.60
C ILE A 168 10.71 -7.37 12.82
N ILE A 169 9.49 -7.04 12.41
CA ILE A 169 8.63 -7.96 11.65
C ILE A 169 9.28 -8.37 10.32
N LEU A 170 9.79 -7.41 9.54
CA LEU A 170 10.42 -7.69 8.25
C LEU A 170 11.73 -8.47 8.41
N THR A 171 12.47 -8.26 9.50
CA THR A 171 13.65 -9.08 9.83
C THR A 171 13.26 -10.53 10.09
N ILE A 172 12.26 -10.77 10.94
CA ILE A 172 11.76 -12.13 11.23
C ILE A 172 11.27 -12.82 9.95
N ILE A 173 10.51 -12.10 9.11
CA ILE A 173 10.01 -12.62 7.84
C ILE A 173 11.16 -12.95 6.88
N SER A 174 12.16 -12.07 6.78
CA SER A 174 13.33 -12.28 5.92
C SER A 174 14.12 -13.52 6.33
N ILE A 175 14.26 -13.75 7.64
CA ILE A 175 14.90 -14.97 8.16
C ILE A 175 14.07 -16.20 7.81
N LYS A 176 12.76 -16.17 8.07
CA LYS A 176 11.86 -17.30 7.81
C LYS A 176 11.82 -17.73 6.34
N PHE A 177 11.93 -16.77 5.42
CA PHE A 177 11.83 -17.01 3.98
C PHE A 177 13.18 -16.89 3.25
N ASN A 178 14.31 -16.96 3.96
CA ASN A 178 15.65 -16.89 3.39
C ASN A 178 15.87 -15.68 2.45
N SER A 179 15.21 -14.56 2.73
CA SER A 179 15.14 -13.37 1.86
C SER A 179 15.95 -12.20 2.44
N TYR A 180 17.10 -12.48 3.06
CA TYR A 180 17.88 -11.49 3.83
C TYR A 180 18.33 -10.30 2.99
N LEU A 181 18.63 -10.50 1.71
CA LEU A 181 19.07 -9.43 0.81
C LEU A 181 18.00 -8.34 0.66
N LEU A 182 16.72 -8.67 0.82
CA LEU A 182 15.64 -7.69 0.76
C LEU A 182 15.71 -6.69 1.92
N LEU A 183 16.35 -7.02 3.05
CA LEU A 183 16.53 -6.08 4.15
C LEU A 183 17.33 -4.83 3.75
N LEU A 184 18.19 -4.93 2.72
CA LEU A 184 18.94 -3.79 2.19
C LEU A 184 18.01 -2.72 1.59
N THR A 185 16.81 -3.09 1.13
CA THR A 185 15.79 -2.13 0.68
C THR A 185 15.32 -1.19 1.79
N LEU A 186 15.50 -1.58 3.05
CA LEU A 186 15.01 -0.87 4.23
C LEU A 186 15.98 0.22 4.71
N ILE A 187 17.19 0.33 4.13
CA ILE A 187 18.19 1.33 4.53
C ILE A 187 17.65 2.74 4.32
N GLU A 188 17.20 3.08 3.11
CA GLU A 188 16.68 4.42 2.81
C GLU A 188 15.41 4.74 3.61
N PRO A 189 14.40 3.85 3.67
CA PRO A 189 13.24 4.05 4.55
C PRO A 189 13.63 4.25 6.02
N SER A 190 14.66 3.56 6.52
CA SER A 190 15.12 3.69 7.90
C SER A 190 15.70 5.06 8.20
N LEU A 191 16.53 5.59 7.31
CA LEU A 191 17.05 6.95 7.45
C LEU A 191 15.92 7.98 7.54
N ARG A 192 14.85 7.77 6.78
CA ARG A 192 13.68 8.67 6.75
C ARG A 192 12.75 8.51 7.95
N PHE A 193 12.42 7.29 8.34
CA PHE A 193 11.37 7.05 9.34
C PHE A 193 11.90 7.07 10.78
N LEU A 194 13.19 6.81 11.00
CA LEU A 194 13.84 7.01 12.30
C LEU A 194 14.15 8.49 12.56
N LEU A 195 14.38 9.27 11.51
CA LEU A 195 14.63 10.71 11.58
C LEU A 195 13.59 11.48 10.75
N PRO A 196 12.31 11.46 11.16
CA PRO A 196 11.24 12.00 10.34
C PRO A 196 11.30 13.52 10.15
N GLY A 197 12.14 14.25 10.89
CA GLY A 197 12.24 15.72 10.86
C GLY A 197 10.97 16.41 11.36
N GLU A 198 10.86 17.72 11.14
CA GLU A 198 9.71 18.52 11.61
C GLU A 198 8.46 18.38 10.75
N LYS A 199 7.30 18.79 11.27
CA LYS A 199 6.07 18.87 10.47
C LYS A 199 6.20 19.94 9.38
N LEU A 200 5.35 19.84 8.36
CA LEU A 200 5.26 20.89 7.35
C LEU A 200 4.82 22.21 8.01
N LYS A 201 5.26 23.33 7.45
CA LYS A 201 4.84 24.65 7.96
C LYS A 201 3.44 25.03 7.47
N SER A 202 3.05 24.53 6.31
CA SER A 202 1.74 24.81 5.71
C SER A 202 1.24 23.68 4.81
N MET A 203 -0.08 23.65 4.57
CA MET A 203 -0.70 22.71 3.62
C MET A 203 -0.23 22.90 2.17
N LYS A 204 0.33 24.08 1.83
CA LYS A 204 0.87 24.36 0.48
C LYS A 204 2.11 23.51 0.16
N GLU A 205 2.79 22.97 1.18
CA GLU A 205 3.96 22.10 1.01
C GLU A 205 3.60 20.64 0.75
N LEU A 206 2.33 20.25 0.96
CA LEU A 206 1.87 18.86 0.85
C LEU A 206 2.08 18.27 -0.56
N PRO A 207 1.82 18.99 -1.67
CA PRO A 207 2.09 18.46 -3.01
C PRO A 207 3.59 18.19 -3.24
N ALA A 208 4.48 19.03 -2.70
CA ALA A 208 5.92 18.83 -2.80
C ALA A 208 6.37 17.61 -1.99
N LEU A 209 5.78 17.39 -0.80
CA LEU A 209 5.99 16.17 -0.02
C LEU A 209 5.53 14.93 -0.80
N GLY A 210 4.35 14.99 -1.44
CA GLY A 210 3.81 13.91 -2.27
C GLY A 210 4.73 13.54 -3.44
N ARG A 211 5.23 14.53 -4.20
CA ARG A 211 6.18 14.30 -5.31
C ARG A 211 7.49 13.67 -4.83
N LYS A 212 8.02 14.13 -3.69
CA LYS A 212 9.21 13.52 -3.07
C LYS A 212 8.92 12.08 -2.63
N GLY A 213 7.75 11.86 -2.02
CA GLY A 213 7.26 10.53 -1.62
C GLY A 213 7.22 9.56 -2.79
N ALA A 214 6.55 9.93 -3.89
CA ALA A 214 6.44 9.08 -5.08
C ALA A 214 7.81 8.67 -5.66
N LYS A 215 8.79 9.59 -5.68
CA LYS A 215 10.18 9.25 -6.10
C LYS A 215 10.83 8.23 -5.18
N ARG A 216 10.59 8.32 -3.86
CA ARG A 216 11.11 7.36 -2.87
C ARG A 216 10.39 6.03 -2.96
N ASP A 217 9.08 6.02 -3.19
CA ASP A 217 8.30 4.80 -3.41
C ASP A 217 8.83 4.05 -4.64
N MET A 218 9.10 4.78 -5.73
CA MET A 218 9.70 4.20 -6.93
C MET A 218 11.13 3.67 -6.67
N LEU A 219 11.96 4.42 -5.94
CA LEU A 219 13.29 3.95 -5.53
C LEU A 219 13.20 2.65 -4.71
N PHE A 220 12.28 2.59 -3.75
CA PHE A 220 12.06 1.40 -2.93
C PHE A 220 11.66 0.20 -3.79
N VAL A 221 10.70 0.36 -4.71
CA VAL A 221 10.27 -0.72 -5.62
C VAL A 221 11.40 -1.17 -6.55
N VAL A 222 12.21 -0.25 -7.07
CA VAL A 222 13.37 -0.59 -7.92
C VAL A 222 14.41 -1.38 -7.13
N LEU A 223 14.76 -0.96 -5.91
CA LEU A 223 15.68 -1.70 -5.05
C LEU A 223 15.12 -3.07 -4.67
N LEU A 224 13.82 -3.14 -4.37
CA LEU A 224 13.13 -4.39 -4.04
C LEU A 224 13.16 -5.36 -5.21
N ALA A 225 12.90 -4.88 -6.43
CA ALA A 225 13.01 -5.68 -7.65
C ALA A 225 14.44 -6.19 -7.86
N ALA A 226 15.42 -5.30 -7.84
CA ALA A 226 16.82 -5.64 -8.08
C ALA A 226 17.33 -6.68 -7.06
N LEU A 227 17.10 -6.44 -5.77
CA LEU A 227 17.55 -7.34 -4.71
C LEU A 227 16.79 -8.68 -4.71
N SER A 228 15.50 -8.69 -5.09
CA SER A 228 14.74 -9.94 -5.24
C SER A 228 15.27 -10.79 -6.40
N VAL A 229 15.69 -10.16 -7.50
CA VAL A 229 16.32 -10.88 -8.62
C VAL A 229 17.67 -11.43 -8.17
N VAL A 230 18.52 -10.62 -7.52
CA VAL A 230 19.83 -11.07 -7.01
C VAL A 230 19.68 -12.23 -6.03
N SER A 231 18.66 -12.21 -5.15
CA SER A 231 18.42 -13.31 -4.20
C SER A 231 18.02 -14.64 -4.82
N LEU A 232 17.72 -14.69 -6.12
CA LEU A 232 17.51 -15.96 -6.82
C LEU A 232 18.81 -16.67 -7.19
N TYR A 233 19.93 -15.94 -7.20
CA TYR A 233 21.24 -16.43 -7.68
C TYR A 233 22.27 -16.61 -6.56
N VAL A 234 21.89 -16.34 -5.30
CA VAL A 234 22.74 -16.43 -4.10
C VAL A 234 22.03 -17.27 -3.05
#